data_AF-A0A6I1J7C1-F1
#
_entry.id   AF-A0A6I1J7C1-F1
#
_cell.length_a   1.000
_cell.length_b   1.000
_cell.length_c   1.000
_cell.angle_alpha   90.00
_cell.angle_beta   90.00
_cell.angle_gamma   90.00
#
_symmetry.space_group_name_H-M   'P 1'
#
loop_
_entity.id
_entity.type
_entity.pdbx_description
1 polymer ?
#
loop_
_entity_poly.entity_id
_entity_poly.type
_entity_poly.pdbx_seq_one_letter_code
_entity_poly.pdbx_strand_id
1 'polypeptide(L)'
;MSGTAIADAAGLGTIEIKAMKDHGYSTEFAVGVTAASSTLGPIIPPSLPFVIYGMMANVSIGALFLGGVIPGLFMTASMMIFVWWCARRYNMGRDQVFRWRVLGQT
;
A
#
# COMPACT_ATOMS: atom_id res chain seq x y z
N MET A 1 -11.79 -0.73 5.86
CA MET A 1 -10.83 -0.09 6.79
C MET A 1 -10.98 -0.68 8.19
N SER A 2 -10.12 -1.64 8.55
CA SER A 2 -10.02 -2.19 9.93
C SER A 2 -8.57 -2.43 10.38
N GLY A 3 -7.58 -1.83 9.69
CA GLY A 3 -6.16 -1.94 10.05
C GLY A 3 -5.52 -3.31 9.77
N THR A 4 -6.17 -4.15 8.94
CA THR A 4 -5.65 -5.47 8.54
C THR A 4 -5.53 -5.57 7.03
N ALA A 5 -4.51 -6.29 6.56
CA ALA A 5 -4.25 -6.50 5.14
C ALA A 5 -5.46 -7.13 4.41
N ILE A 6 -6.16 -8.05 5.08
CA ILE A 6 -7.30 -8.77 4.51
C ILE A 6 -8.47 -7.81 4.25
N ALA A 7 -8.77 -6.92 5.19
CA ALA A 7 -9.88 -5.99 5.05
C ALA A 7 -9.61 -4.88 4.03
N ASP A 8 -8.34 -4.56 3.80
CA ASP A 8 -7.93 -3.63 2.76
C ASP A 8 -8.09 -4.25 1.36
N ALA A 9 -7.51 -5.44 1.16
CA ALA A 9 -7.62 -6.20 -0.09
C ALA A 9 -9.09 -6.55 -0.43
N ALA A 10 -9.90 -6.94 0.56
CA ALA A 10 -11.31 -7.26 0.35
C ALA A 10 -12.18 -6.01 0.13
N GLY A 11 -11.84 -4.91 0.78
CA GLY A 11 -12.62 -3.66 0.72
C GLY A 11 -12.32 -2.85 -0.53
N LEU A 12 -11.12 -2.26 -0.59
CA LEU A 12 -10.70 -1.38 -1.68
C LEU A 12 -10.11 -2.16 -2.86
N GLY A 13 -9.46 -3.30 -2.60
CA GLY A 13 -8.72 -4.02 -3.62
C GLY A 13 -9.57 -4.45 -4.83
N THR A 14 -10.85 -4.80 -4.64
CA THR A 14 -11.75 -5.13 -5.76
C THR A 14 -12.01 -3.96 -6.69
N ILE A 15 -12.08 -2.74 -6.15
CA ILE A 15 -12.27 -1.50 -6.90
C ILE A 15 -10.98 -1.14 -7.65
N GLU A 16 -9.84 -1.23 -6.96
CA GLU A 16 -8.52 -0.97 -7.56
C GLU A 16 -8.20 -1.93 -8.71
N ILE A 17 -8.42 -3.23 -8.50
CA ILE A 17 -8.19 -4.26 -9.51
C ILE A 17 -9.08 -4.01 -10.73
N LYS A 18 -10.36 -3.64 -10.52
CA LYS A 18 -11.27 -3.32 -11.62
C LYS A 18 -10.77 -2.12 -12.41
N ALA A 19 -10.42 -1.02 -11.74
CA ALA A 19 -9.91 0.18 -12.38
C ALA A 19 -8.63 -0.09 -13.19
N MET A 20 -7.69 -0.87 -12.65
CA MET A 20 -6.48 -1.29 -13.38
C MET A 20 -6.80 -2.12 -14.63
N LYS A 21 -7.75 -3.05 -14.55
CA LYS A 21 -8.16 -3.84 -15.72
C LYS A 21 -8.83 -2.99 -16.79
N ASP A 22 -9.69 -2.06 -16.39
CA ASP A 22 -10.38 -1.14 -17.31
C ASP A 22 -9.38 -0.26 -18.08
N HIS A 23 -8.21 0.02 -17.48
CA HIS A 23 -7.10 0.77 -18.08
C HIS A 23 -6.06 -0.12 -18.80
N GLY A 24 -6.35 -1.40 -19.01
CA GLY A 24 -5.53 -2.31 -19.81
C GLY A 24 -4.33 -2.94 -19.09
N TYR A 25 -4.26 -2.88 -17.75
CA TYR A 25 -3.26 -3.61 -16.98
C TYR A 25 -3.60 -5.11 -16.95
N SER A 26 -2.57 -5.97 -16.91
CA SER A 26 -2.79 -7.41 -16.79
C SER A 26 -3.43 -7.77 -15.44
N THR A 27 -4.26 -8.81 -15.44
CA THR A 27 -4.94 -9.25 -14.21
C THR A 27 -3.94 -9.69 -13.15
N GLU A 28 -2.86 -10.35 -13.57
CA GLU A 28 -1.79 -10.84 -12.70
C GLU A 28 -1.07 -9.68 -12.00
N PHE A 29 -0.79 -8.60 -12.75
CA PHE A 29 -0.17 -7.41 -12.16
C PHE A 29 -1.13 -6.69 -11.21
N ALA A 30 -2.38 -6.48 -11.64
CA ALA A 30 -3.40 -5.81 -10.83
C ALA A 30 -3.65 -6.54 -9.50
N VAL A 31 -3.81 -7.86 -9.53
CA VAL A 31 -4.00 -8.66 -8.32
C VAL A 31 -2.72 -8.67 -7.48
N GLY A 32 -1.55 -8.86 -8.11
CA GLY A 32 -0.27 -8.92 -7.41
C GLY A 32 0.09 -7.64 -6.68
N VAL A 33 -0.07 -6.48 -7.32
CA VAL A 33 0.25 -5.17 -6.71
C VAL A 33 -0.70 -4.84 -5.56
N THR A 34 -2.01 -5.08 -5.73
CA THR A 34 -3.01 -4.86 -4.66
C THR A 34 -2.79 -5.80 -3.48
N ALA A 35 -2.52 -7.09 -3.72
CA ALA A 35 -2.25 -8.05 -2.65
C ALA A 35 -0.99 -7.66 -1.86
N ALA A 36 0.07 -7.24 -2.56
CA ALA A 36 1.31 -6.81 -1.94
C ALA A 36 1.16 -5.48 -1.19
N SER A 37 0.45 -4.48 -1.74
CA SER A 37 0.26 -3.18 -1.07
C SER A 37 -0.54 -3.30 0.21
N SER A 38 -1.54 -4.18 0.27
CA SER A 38 -2.33 -4.40 1.50
C SER A 38 -1.50 -4.93 2.67
N THR A 39 -0.32 -5.52 2.43
CA THR A 39 0.60 -5.95 3.51
C THR A 39 1.26 -4.79 4.25
N LEU A 40 1.23 -3.57 3.70
CA LEU A 40 1.76 -2.36 4.35
C LEU A 40 0.86 -1.86 5.49
N GLY A 41 -0.44 -2.11 5.40
CA GLY A 41 -1.44 -1.65 6.38
C GLY A 41 -1.13 -2.07 7.82
N PRO A 42 -0.76 -3.34 8.07
CA PRO A 42 -0.28 -3.81 9.38
C PRO A 42 0.97 -3.13 9.95
N ILE A 43 1.72 -2.35 9.18
CA ILE A 43 3.03 -1.82 9.62
C ILE A 43 3.01 -0.30 9.82
N ILE A 44 2.17 0.43 9.07
CA ILE A 44 2.04 1.88 9.20
C ILE A 44 1.08 2.21 10.37
N PRO A 45 1.51 2.97 11.38
CA PRO A 45 0.64 3.34 12.50
C PRO A 45 -0.54 4.23 12.09
N PRO A 46 -1.74 4.08 12.71
CA PRO A 46 -2.12 3.13 13.75
C PRO A 46 -2.43 1.72 13.18
N SER A 47 -1.79 0.68 13.74
CA SER A 47 -1.90 -0.72 13.28
C SER A 47 -2.43 -1.63 14.38
N LEU A 48 -3.48 -2.41 14.08
CA LEU A 48 -4.09 -3.36 15.03
C LEU A 48 -3.10 -4.46 15.48
N PRO A 49 -2.29 -5.08 14.59
CA PRO A 49 -1.24 -6.01 15.00
C PRO A 49 -0.25 -5.44 16.03
N PHE A 50 0.17 -4.17 15.90
CA PHE A 50 1.04 -3.53 16.89
C PHE A 50 0.36 -3.30 18.23
N VAL A 51 -0.94 -2.98 18.22
CA VAL A 51 -1.73 -2.88 19.45
C VAL A 51 -1.82 -4.24 20.15
N ILE A 52 -2.16 -5.29 19.41
CA ILE A 52 -2.25 -6.66 19.96
C ILE A 52 -0.89 -7.10 20.52
N TYR A 53 0.19 -6.91 19.76
CA TYR A 53 1.54 -7.25 20.22
C TYR A 53 1.93 -6.44 21.47
N GLY A 54 1.71 -5.13 21.47
CA GLY A 54 2.02 -4.27 22.62
C GLY A 54 1.29 -4.69 23.89
N MET A 55 0.01 -5.08 23.76
CA MET A 55 -0.79 -5.62 24.86
C MET A 55 -0.26 -6.97 25.37
N MET A 56 0.07 -7.90 24.46
CA MET A 56 0.55 -9.23 24.85
C MET A 56 1.96 -9.20 25.45
N ALA A 57 2.84 -8.37 24.89
CA ALA A 57 4.23 -8.24 25.32
C ALA A 57 4.44 -7.22 26.46
N ASN A 58 3.38 -6.55 26.93
CA ASN A 58 3.44 -5.47 27.93
C ASN A 58 4.47 -4.38 27.60
N VAL A 59 4.63 -4.07 26.30
CA VAL A 59 5.51 -3.00 25.83
C VAL A 59 4.69 -1.78 25.43
N SER A 60 5.34 -0.61 25.40
CA SER A 60 4.68 0.64 24.99
C SER A 60 4.21 0.58 23.54
N ILE A 61 2.90 0.63 23.34
CA ILE A 61 2.26 0.72 22.01
C ILE A 61 2.74 1.98 21.27
N GLY A 62 2.91 3.09 21.98
CA GLY A 62 3.44 4.33 21.40
C GLY A 62 4.88 4.19 20.90
N ALA A 63 5.70 3.42 21.61
CA ALA A 63 7.07 3.12 21.16
C ALA A 63 7.08 2.21 19.93
N LEU A 64 6.18 1.22 19.86
CA LEU A 64 6.01 0.38 18.67
C LEU A 64 5.55 1.19 17.46
N PHE A 65 4.62 2.14 17.65
CA PHE A 65 4.18 3.02 16.57
C PHE A 65 5.33 3.87 16.04
N LEU A 66 6.08 4.54 16.92
CA LEU A 66 7.27 5.32 16.51
C LEU A 66 8.32 4.43 15.83
N GLY A 67 8.57 3.23 16.36
CA GLY A 67 9.49 2.26 15.77
C GLY A 67 9.04 1.74 14.40
N GLY A 68 7.74 1.70 14.14
CA GLY A 68 7.14 1.28 12.87
C GLY A 68 7.24 2.31 11.75
N VAL A 69 7.47 3.60 12.05
CA VAL A 69 7.48 4.67 11.05
C VAL A 69 8.59 4.48 10.02
N ILE A 70 9.83 4.26 10.47
CA ILE A 70 10.99 4.08 9.60
C ILE A 70 10.83 2.86 8.67
N PRO A 71 10.55 1.64 9.17
CA PRO A 71 10.35 0.48 8.30
C PRO A 71 9.11 0.63 7.42
N GLY A 72 8.03 1.24 7.92
CA GLY A 72 6.83 1.53 7.14
C GLY A 72 7.11 2.41 5.92
N LEU A 73 7.83 3.52 6.13
CA LEU A 73 8.27 4.40 5.05
C LEU A 73 9.20 3.70 4.07
N PHE A 74 10.13 2.89 4.58
CA PHE A 74 11.06 2.13 3.74
C PHE A 74 10.33 1.14 2.82
N MET A 75 9.38 0.36 3.33
CA MET A 75 8.62 -0.58 2.48
C MET A 75 7.70 0.15 1.50
N THR A 76 7.11 1.27 1.92
CA THR A 76 6.28 2.08 1.01
C THR A 76 7.13 2.62 -0.14
N ALA A 77 8.32 3.16 0.16
CA ALA A 77 9.24 3.66 -0.83
C ALA A 77 9.76 2.55 -1.76
N SER A 78 10.11 1.38 -1.22
CA SER A 78 10.56 0.26 -2.04
C SER A 78 9.46 -0.25 -2.97
N MET A 79 8.21 -0.29 -2.49
CA MET A 79 7.05 -0.64 -3.31
C MET A 79 6.80 0.37 -4.43
N MET A 80 6.89 1.68 -4.15
CA MET A 80 6.79 2.73 -5.17
C MET A 80 7.86 2.56 -6.26
N ILE A 81 9.12 2.30 -5.87
CA ILE A 81 10.22 2.09 -6.80
C ILE A 81 9.98 0.83 -7.65
N PHE A 82 9.52 -0.26 -7.03
CA PHE A 82 9.24 -1.52 -7.72
C PHE A 82 8.13 -1.35 -8.78
N VAL A 83 7.01 -0.72 -8.41
CA VAL A 83 5.90 -0.44 -9.34
C VAL A 83 6.36 0.47 -10.48
N TRP A 84 7.13 1.51 -10.19
CA TRP A 84 7.70 2.39 -11.21
C TRP A 84 8.61 1.65 -12.19
N TRP A 85 9.44 0.74 -11.69
CA TRP A 85 10.31 -0.09 -12.51
C TRP A 85 9.52 -1.06 -13.40
N CYS A 86 8.53 -1.75 -12.83
CA CYS A 86 7.61 -2.62 -13.57
C CYS A 86 6.86 -1.84 -14.66
N ALA A 87 6.31 -0.67 -14.34
CA ALA A 87 5.61 0.17 -15.30
C ALA A 87 6.49 0.55 -16.50
N ARG A 88 7.77 0.86 -16.27
CA ARG A 88 8.75 1.12 -17.33
C ARG A 88 9.11 -0.14 -18.11
N ARG A 89 9.29 -1.29 -17.44
CA ARG A 89 9.73 -2.53 -18.07
C ARG A 89 8.65 -3.17 -18.95
N TYR A 90 7.41 -3.13 -18.51
CA TYR A 90 6.25 -3.69 -19.19
C TYR A 90 5.49 -2.67 -20.03
N ASN A 91 5.99 -1.42 -20.13
CA ASN A 91 5.37 -0.31 -20.86
C ASN A 91 3.87 -0.18 -20.58
N MET A 92 3.53 -0.20 -19.28
CA MET A 92 2.15 -0.11 -18.82
C MET A 92 1.57 1.25 -19.22
N GLY A 93 0.31 1.26 -19.66
CA GLY A 93 -0.38 2.45 -20.15
C GLY A 93 -0.33 3.60 -19.14
N ARG A 94 0.18 4.76 -19.58
CA ARG A 94 0.12 5.99 -18.80
C ARG A 94 -1.19 6.70 -19.10
N ASP A 95 -2.19 6.56 -18.25
CA ASP A 95 -3.44 7.32 -18.43
C ASP A 95 -3.24 8.83 -18.25
N GLN A 96 -2.32 9.22 -17.37
CA GLN A 96 -2.02 10.62 -17.06
C GLN A 96 -0.52 10.80 -16.79
N VAL A 97 0.06 11.91 -17.27
CA VAL A 97 1.44 12.28 -16.95
C VAL A 97 1.46 12.88 -15.54
N PHE A 98 2.37 12.42 -14.67
CA PHE A 98 2.50 12.97 -13.32
C PHE A 98 2.85 14.47 -13.37
N ARG A 99 1.92 15.34 -12.92
CA ARG A 99 2.08 16.79 -12.92
C ARG A 99 2.03 17.34 -11.49
N TRP A 100 3.17 17.84 -11.00
CA TRP A 100 3.31 18.48 -9.68
C TRP A 100 2.30 19.62 -9.43
N ARG A 101 1.84 20.32 -10.48
CA ARG A 101 0.86 21.40 -10.35
C ARG A 101 -0.56 20.95 -10.00
N VAL A 102 -0.90 19.67 -10.23
CA VAL A 102 -2.26 19.14 -10.00
C VAL A 102 -2.45 18.71 -8.54
N LEU A 103 -1.35 18.34 -7.86
CA LEU A 103 -1.34 17.83 -6.48
C LEU A 103 -1.89 18.81 -5.42
N GLY A 104 -2.03 20.11 -5.73
CA GLY A 104 -2.60 21.11 -4.83
C GLY A 104 -3.89 21.76 -5.34
N GLN A 105 -4.50 21.24 -6.41
CA GLN A 105 -5.68 21.83 -7.06
C GLN A 105 -6.97 21.03 -6.88
N THR A 106 -6.96 19.97 -6.07
CA THR A 106 -8.16 19.23 -5.64
C THR A 106 -8.86 19.88 -4.49
#